data_AF-A0A3B9AF85-F1
#
_entry.id   AF-A0A3B9AF85-F1
#
_cell.length_a   1.000
_cell.length_b   1.000
_cell.length_c   1.000
_cell.angle_alpha   90.00
_cell.angle_beta   90.00
_cell.angle_gamma   90.00
#
_symmetry.space_group_name_H-M   'P 1'
#
loop_
_entity.id
_entity.type
_entity.pdbx_description
1 polymer ?
#
loop_
_entity_poly.entity_id
_entity_poly.type
_entity_poly.pdbx_seq_one_letter_code
_entity_poly.pdbx_strand_id
1 'polypeptide(L)'
;MRIVIALGGNALLQKGQPLEAPIQLENIIRACQAIAEIGGNHDLIITHGNGPQVGLLALQAESYKGVKPYPLDILDAETEGMLGYQITRELTNVLPERKVVSVLTQVLVDAEDPAFAKPSKPVGPIYPAADRQTLSDEYGWAFTEVADGLRRVVPSPEPRQIIELAAIRLLVEHEHIVVCAGGGGIPVCSDRAGGREGGGGGVDKGIARASMSVSK
;
A
#
# COMPACT_ATOMS: atom_id res chain seq x y z
N MET A 1 26.07 5.92 -5.12
CA MET A 1 25.14 5.55 -6.21
C MET A 1 23.74 5.51 -5.62
N ARG A 2 22.71 5.82 -6.40
CA ARG A 2 21.32 5.81 -5.93
C ARG A 2 20.66 4.47 -6.25
N ILE A 3 20.03 3.87 -5.25
CA ILE A 3 19.38 2.55 -5.35
C ILE A 3 17.95 2.67 -4.88
N VAL A 4 17.02 2.18 -5.71
CA VAL A 4 15.62 1.97 -5.32
C VAL A 4 15.44 0.50 -4.98
N ILE A 5 15.01 0.21 -3.75
CA ILE A 5 14.77 -1.15 -3.27
C ILE A 5 13.26 -1.31 -3.05
N ALA A 6 12.65 -2.24 -3.78
CA ALA A 6 11.25 -2.61 -3.63
C ALA A 6 11.11 -3.88 -2.77
N LEU A 7 10.66 -3.71 -1.52
CA LEU A 7 10.34 -4.82 -0.64
C LEU A 7 8.99 -5.42 -1.04
N GLY A 8 8.97 -6.62 -1.61
CA GLY A 8 7.72 -7.32 -1.87
C GLY A 8 6.93 -7.58 -0.58
N GLY A 9 5.60 -7.70 -0.67
CA GLY A 9 4.77 -8.04 0.50
C GLY A 9 5.23 -9.32 1.21
N ASN A 10 5.77 -10.28 0.45
CA ASN A 10 6.36 -11.53 0.97
C ASN A 10 7.65 -11.33 1.79
N ALA A 11 8.36 -10.21 1.58
CA ALA A 11 9.54 -9.85 2.37
C ALA A 11 9.15 -9.35 3.76
N LEU A 12 7.92 -8.87 3.93
CA LEU A 12 7.38 -8.33 5.18
C LEU A 12 6.51 -9.35 5.90
N LEU A 13 5.83 -10.22 5.15
CA LEU A 13 5.10 -11.36 5.69
C LEU A 13 5.06 -12.50 4.67
N GLN A 14 5.67 -13.64 5.01
CA GLN A 14 5.80 -14.76 4.08
C GLN A 14 4.49 -15.52 3.93
N LYS A 15 4.31 -16.19 2.78
CA LYS A 15 3.13 -17.00 2.51
C LYS A 15 2.97 -18.07 3.60
N GLY A 16 1.80 -18.09 4.25
CA GLY A 16 1.46 -19.06 5.29
C GLY A 16 1.87 -18.65 6.71
N GLN A 17 2.59 -17.54 6.89
CA GLN A 17 2.81 -16.98 8.22
C GLN A 17 1.52 -16.36 8.78
N PRO A 18 1.26 -16.49 10.10
CA PRO A 18 0.22 -15.71 10.75
C PRO A 18 0.45 -14.20 10.59
N LEU A 19 -0.65 -13.47 10.39
CA LEU A 19 -0.69 -12.01 10.26
C LEU A 19 -0.55 -11.33 11.63
N GLU A 20 0.58 -11.58 12.31
CA GLU A 20 0.85 -11.10 13.66
C GLU A 20 2.01 -10.10 13.70
N ALA A 21 1.88 -9.09 14.55
CA ALA A 21 2.87 -8.02 14.67
C ALA A 21 4.30 -8.50 14.98
N PRO A 22 4.54 -9.47 15.91
CA PRO A 22 5.89 -9.95 16.17
C PRO A 22 6.54 -10.63 14.96
N ILE A 23 5.77 -11.38 14.17
CA ILE A 23 6.26 -12.09 12.98
C ILE A 23 6.62 -11.09 11.87
N GLN A 24 5.75 -10.10 11.65
CA GLN A 24 6.03 -9.01 10.72
C GLN A 24 7.30 -8.25 11.10
N LEU A 25 7.46 -7.93 12.39
CA LEU A 25 8.64 -7.22 12.89
C LEU A 25 9.92 -8.04 12.65
N GLU A 26 9.91 -9.34 12.92
CA GLU A 26 11.06 -10.21 12.66
C GLU A 26 11.48 -10.21 11.18
N ASN A 27 10.51 -10.28 10.27
CA ASN A 27 10.78 -10.19 8.83
C ASN A 27 11.34 -8.81 8.44
N ILE A 28 10.81 -7.72 9.00
CA ILE A 28 11.30 -6.36 8.76
C ILE A 28 12.74 -6.21 9.25
N ILE A 29 13.08 -6.73 10.43
CA ILE A 29 14.45 -6.70 10.97
C ILE A 29 15.41 -7.38 9.98
N ARG A 30 15.08 -8.59 9.52
CA ARG A 30 15.91 -9.34 8.54
C ARG A 30 16.06 -8.57 7.23
N ALA A 31 14.98 -7.97 6.72
CA ALA A 31 15.01 -7.17 5.50
C ALA A 31 15.91 -5.93 5.66
N CYS A 32 15.82 -5.23 6.79
CA CYS A 32 16.62 -4.05 7.07
C CYS A 32 18.11 -4.38 7.23
N GLN A 33 18.45 -5.51 7.87
CA GLN A 33 19.82 -6.01 7.94
C GLN A 33 20.39 -6.27 6.55
N ALA A 34 19.64 -6.97 5.69
CA ALA A 34 20.06 -7.23 4.31
C ALA A 34 20.23 -5.92 3.51
N ILE A 35 19.32 -4.95 3.67
CA ILE A 35 19.44 -3.62 3.05
C ILE A 35 20.72 -2.91 3.51
N ALA A 36 21.03 -2.95 4.81
CA ALA A 36 22.21 -2.31 5.37
C ALA A 36 23.50 -2.92 4.80
N GLU A 37 23.56 -4.25 4.67
CA GLU A 37 24.71 -4.96 4.11
C GLU A 37 24.97 -4.59 2.65
N ILE A 38 23.92 -4.52 1.81
CA ILE A 38 24.06 -4.27 0.37
C ILE A 38 24.10 -2.78 0.01
N GLY A 39 23.52 -1.93 0.85
CA GLY A 39 23.10 -0.58 0.49
C GLY A 39 23.52 0.52 1.46
N GLY A 40 24.11 0.18 2.61
CA GLY A 40 24.37 1.13 3.70
C GLY A 40 25.21 2.36 3.33
N ASN A 41 26.00 2.28 2.26
CA ASN A 41 26.85 3.37 1.74
C ASN A 41 26.29 4.01 0.45
N HIS A 42 25.01 3.83 0.17
CA HIS A 42 24.33 4.34 -1.02
C HIS A 42 23.19 5.29 -0.65
N ASP A 43 22.72 6.04 -1.64
CA ASP A 43 21.48 6.82 -1.51
C ASP A 43 20.33 5.85 -1.70
N LEU A 44 19.60 5.56 -0.63
CA LEU A 44 18.57 4.52 -0.62
C LEU A 44 17.18 5.13 -0.67
N ILE A 45 16.38 4.63 -1.61
CA ILE A 45 14.93 4.85 -1.65
C ILE A 45 14.29 3.47 -1.47
N ILE A 46 13.49 3.32 -0.43
CA ILE A 46 12.86 2.06 -0.07
C ILE A 46 11.36 2.18 -0.35
N THR A 47 10.83 1.27 -1.17
CA THR A 47 9.40 1.09 -1.33
C THR A 47 9.00 -0.27 -0.79
N HIS A 48 7.73 -0.47 -0.49
CA HIS A 48 7.27 -1.75 0.01
C HIS A 48 5.85 -2.09 -0.46
N GLY A 49 5.56 -3.38 -0.62
CA GLY A 49 4.19 -3.86 -0.75
C GLY A 49 3.46 -3.86 0.60
N ASN A 50 2.14 -3.97 0.56
CA ASN A 50 1.28 -4.00 1.75
C ASN A 50 0.13 -5.02 1.65
N GLY A 51 0.11 -5.87 0.61
CA GLY A 51 -1.03 -6.72 0.27
C GLY A 51 -1.59 -7.55 1.45
N PRO A 52 -0.74 -8.26 2.22
CA PRO A 52 -1.18 -8.96 3.42
C PRO A 52 -1.77 -8.03 4.50
N GLN A 53 -1.14 -6.87 4.73
CA GLN A 53 -1.52 -5.91 5.76
C GLN A 53 -2.84 -5.22 5.43
N VAL A 54 -3.01 -4.72 4.21
CA VAL A 54 -4.25 -4.05 3.78
C VAL A 54 -5.41 -5.05 3.75
N GLY A 55 -5.12 -6.32 3.42
CA GLY A 55 -6.09 -7.41 3.52
C GLY A 55 -6.54 -7.68 4.95
N LEU A 56 -5.61 -7.68 5.92
CA LEU A 56 -5.94 -7.83 7.34
C LEU A 56 -6.77 -6.65 7.87
N LEU A 57 -6.39 -5.42 7.54
CA LEU A 57 -7.15 -4.23 7.97
C LEU A 57 -8.55 -4.23 7.39
N ALA A 58 -8.72 -4.64 6.12
CA ALA A 58 -10.05 -4.79 5.52
C ALA A 58 -10.89 -5.82 6.29
N LEU A 59 -10.31 -6.97 6.64
CA LEU A 59 -10.97 -8.00 7.46
C LEU A 59 -11.38 -7.50 8.84
N GLN A 60 -10.48 -6.78 9.51
CA GLN A 60 -10.75 -6.21 10.82
C GLN A 60 -11.87 -5.17 10.75
N ALA A 61 -11.84 -4.29 9.75
CA ALA A 61 -12.89 -3.30 9.53
C ALA A 61 -14.24 -3.95 9.25
N GLU A 62 -14.27 -5.04 8.48
CA GLU A 62 -15.48 -5.83 8.19
C GLU A 62 -16.03 -6.56 9.43
N SER A 63 -15.17 -6.90 10.39
CA SER A 63 -15.59 -7.61 11.61
C SER A 63 -16.41 -6.71 12.55
N TYR A 64 -16.20 -5.39 12.49
CA TYR A 64 -16.91 -4.42 13.33
C TYR A 64 -18.18 -3.91 12.64
N LYS A 65 -19.36 -4.40 13.07
CA LYS A 65 -20.65 -4.09 12.43
C LYS A 65 -21.28 -2.74 12.84
N GLY A 66 -20.65 -1.99 13.75
CA GLY A 66 -21.18 -0.73 14.27
C GLY A 66 -21.07 0.45 13.31
N VAL A 67 -20.18 0.39 12.32
CA VAL A 67 -19.99 1.42 11.30
C VAL A 67 -19.62 0.79 9.95
N LYS A 68 -19.71 1.57 8.87
CA LYS A 68 -19.19 1.14 7.57
C LYS A 68 -17.66 1.07 7.62
N PRO A 69 -17.03 0.05 6.98
CA PRO A 69 -15.58 -0.01 6.86
C PRO A 69 -15.00 1.24 6.20
N TYR A 70 -13.78 1.63 6.59
CA TYR A 70 -13.03 2.64 5.86
C TYR A 70 -12.73 2.16 4.43
N PRO A 71 -12.65 3.09 3.47
CA PRO A 71 -12.32 2.78 2.09
C PRO A 71 -10.85 2.35 1.94
N LEU A 72 -10.54 1.69 0.81
CA LEU A 72 -9.24 1.01 0.64
C LEU A 72 -8.07 1.96 0.53
N ASP A 73 -8.26 3.17 -0.01
CA ASP A 73 -7.25 4.23 -0.04
C ASP A 73 -6.82 4.65 1.38
N ILE A 74 -7.77 4.77 2.31
CA ILE A 74 -7.48 5.04 3.71
C ILE A 74 -6.75 3.86 4.36
N LEU A 75 -7.17 2.62 4.08
CA LEU A 75 -6.45 1.44 4.57
C LEU A 75 -5.03 1.35 3.98
N ASP A 76 -4.84 1.75 2.71
CA ASP A 76 -3.53 1.86 2.07
C ASP A 76 -2.64 2.84 2.85
N ALA A 77 -3.17 4.03 3.17
CA ALA A 77 -2.49 5.04 3.99
C ALA A 77 -2.14 4.53 5.39
N GLU A 78 -3.06 3.82 6.05
CA GLU A 78 -2.80 3.19 7.36
C GLU A 78 -1.66 2.18 7.28
N THR A 79 -1.60 1.35 6.23
CA THR A 79 -0.51 0.39 6.06
C THR A 79 0.82 1.02 5.67
N GLU A 80 0.82 2.14 4.93
CA GLU A 80 2.03 2.91 4.66
C GLU A 80 2.59 3.50 5.96
N GLY A 81 1.72 4.02 6.84
CA GLY A 81 2.11 4.43 8.19
C GLY A 81 2.65 3.27 9.03
N MET A 82 1.95 2.12 9.05
CA MET A 82 2.33 0.93 9.83
C MET A 82 3.71 0.39 9.44
N LEU A 83 3.93 0.17 8.15
CA LEU A 83 5.15 -0.45 7.63
C LEU A 83 6.28 0.58 7.52
N GLY A 84 5.97 1.81 7.09
CA GLY A 84 6.92 2.92 7.06
C GLY A 84 7.52 3.21 8.43
N TYR A 85 6.69 3.20 9.49
CA TYR A 85 7.17 3.30 10.88
C TYR A 85 8.16 2.19 11.23
N GLN A 86 7.79 0.92 11.02
CA GLN A 86 8.62 -0.22 11.40
C GLN A 86 9.92 -0.26 10.60
N ILE A 87 9.87 -0.07 9.29
CA ILE A 87 11.05 -0.04 8.42
C ILE A 87 11.97 1.11 8.79
N THR A 88 11.42 2.32 9.02
CA THR A 88 12.22 3.50 9.41
C THR A 88 12.94 3.25 10.73
N ARG A 89 12.21 2.71 11.73
CA ARG A 89 12.78 2.37 13.03
C ARG A 89 13.92 1.36 12.91
N GLU A 90 13.69 0.26 12.18
CA GLU A 90 14.70 -0.80 12.09
C GLU A 90 15.90 -0.41 11.23
N LEU A 91 15.72 0.34 10.13
CA LEU A 91 16.84 0.90 9.37
C LEU A 91 17.66 1.88 10.22
N THR A 92 17.02 2.69 11.06
CA THR A 92 17.73 3.59 12.00
C THR A 92 18.55 2.78 13.00
N ASN A 93 18.05 1.63 13.47
CA ASN A 93 18.79 0.76 14.39
C ASN A 93 20.04 0.14 13.73
N VAL A 94 19.92 -0.32 12.48
CA VAL A 94 21.04 -1.00 11.78
C VAL A 94 22.01 -0.03 11.10
N LEU A 95 21.60 1.21 10.84
CA LEU A 95 22.40 2.29 10.24
C LEU A 95 22.28 3.58 11.06
N PRO A 96 22.79 3.62 12.31
CA PRO A 96 22.58 4.74 13.24
C PRO A 96 23.15 6.09 12.77
N GLU A 97 24.15 6.06 11.88
CA GLU A 97 24.76 7.27 11.31
C GLU A 97 23.96 7.83 10.12
N ARG A 98 22.94 7.10 9.63
CA ARG A 98 22.09 7.51 8.51
C ARG A 98 20.77 8.06 9.02
N LYS A 99 20.30 9.13 8.39
CA LYS A 99 18.94 9.67 8.65
C LYS A 99 17.93 8.89 7.82
N VAL A 100 16.90 8.36 8.46
CA VAL A 100 15.83 7.62 7.79
C VAL A 100 14.50 8.35 8.00
N VAL A 101 13.71 8.48 6.94
CA VAL A 101 12.40 9.14 6.98
C VAL A 101 11.39 8.36 6.15
N SER A 102 10.17 8.22 6.67
CA SER A 102 9.04 7.71 5.91
C SER A 102 8.21 8.87 5.40
N VAL A 103 7.85 8.84 4.12
CA VAL A 103 6.99 9.83 3.46
C VAL A 103 5.71 9.13 3.04
N LEU A 104 4.57 9.56 3.61
CA LEU A 104 3.25 9.15 3.12
C LEU A 104 3.10 9.64 1.68
N THR A 105 2.72 8.75 0.76
CA THR A 105 2.90 8.99 -0.67
C THR A 105 1.59 8.83 -1.41
N GLN A 106 1.15 9.90 -2.07
CA GLN A 106 0.01 9.88 -2.97
C GLN A 106 0.48 9.69 -4.41
N VAL A 107 -0.31 8.93 -5.17
CA VAL A 107 -0.03 8.66 -6.58
C VAL A 107 -1.24 9.01 -7.43
N LEU A 108 -1.01 9.95 -8.34
CA LEU A 108 -1.97 10.34 -9.36
C LEU A 108 -2.21 9.17 -10.32
N VAL A 109 -3.48 8.85 -10.55
CA VAL A 109 -3.95 7.86 -11.52
C VAL A 109 -4.97 8.48 -12.47
N ASP A 110 -5.30 7.80 -13.58
CA ASP A 110 -6.38 8.25 -14.46
C ASP A 110 -7.74 7.92 -13.87
N ALA A 111 -8.64 8.88 -13.74
CA ALA A 111 -10.02 8.59 -13.31
C ALA A 111 -10.76 7.69 -14.33
N GLU A 112 -10.37 7.75 -15.60
CA GLU A 112 -10.93 6.94 -16.68
C GLU A 112 -10.13 5.67 -16.95
N ASP A 113 -9.24 5.25 -16.03
CA ASP A 113 -8.45 4.04 -16.20
C ASP A 113 -9.38 2.81 -16.38
N PRO A 114 -9.18 1.97 -17.41
CA PRO A 114 -9.99 0.76 -17.62
C PRO A 114 -10.04 -0.18 -16.42
N ALA A 115 -9.07 -0.14 -15.50
CA ALA A 115 -9.04 -0.93 -14.28
C ALA A 115 -10.22 -0.63 -13.35
N PHE A 116 -10.80 0.58 -13.40
CA PHE A 116 -12.00 0.91 -12.62
C PHE A 116 -13.24 0.17 -13.12
N ALA A 117 -13.37 0.02 -14.45
CA ALA A 117 -14.44 -0.75 -15.06
C ALA A 117 -14.21 -2.26 -14.99
N LYS A 118 -12.95 -2.71 -14.97
CA LYS A 118 -12.58 -4.12 -14.87
C LYS A 118 -11.57 -4.39 -13.73
N PRO A 119 -12.04 -4.39 -12.47
CA PRO A 119 -11.24 -4.76 -11.31
C PRO A 119 -10.62 -6.15 -11.48
N SER A 120 -9.34 -6.29 -11.17
CA SER A 120 -8.61 -7.55 -11.37
C SER A 120 -7.69 -7.91 -10.22
N LYS A 121 -7.27 -6.92 -9.42
CA LYS A 121 -6.31 -7.13 -8.35
C LYS A 121 -7.00 -7.74 -7.14
N PRO A 122 -6.60 -8.92 -6.67
CA PRO A 122 -7.24 -9.54 -5.52
C PRO A 122 -6.77 -8.93 -4.18
N VAL A 123 -7.70 -8.73 -3.25
CA VAL A 123 -7.45 -8.18 -1.91
C VAL A 123 -8.22 -8.97 -0.86
N GLY A 124 -7.65 -9.11 0.33
CA GLY A 124 -8.32 -9.78 1.44
C GLY A 124 -8.42 -11.30 1.28
N PRO A 125 -9.30 -11.95 2.05
CA PRO A 125 -9.42 -13.40 2.15
C PRO A 125 -10.21 -14.00 0.98
N ILE A 126 -10.46 -15.31 1.09
CA ILE A 126 -11.45 -16.01 0.29
C ILE A 126 -12.80 -15.97 1.03
N TYR A 127 -13.85 -15.59 0.31
CA TYR A 127 -15.24 -15.52 0.77
C TYR A 127 -16.03 -16.72 0.24
N PRO A 128 -17.05 -17.21 0.98
CA PRO A 128 -17.99 -18.20 0.46
C PRO A 128 -18.68 -17.74 -0.82
N ALA A 129 -18.88 -18.65 -1.77
CA ALA A 129 -19.55 -18.34 -3.04
C ALA A 129 -20.99 -17.79 -2.86
N ALA A 130 -21.67 -18.22 -1.80
CA ALA A 130 -23.01 -17.79 -1.45
C ALA A 130 -23.11 -16.29 -1.09
N ASP A 131 -22.02 -15.67 -0.65
CA ASP A 131 -22.03 -14.29 -0.15
C ASP A 131 -21.89 -13.25 -1.28
N ARG A 132 -21.67 -13.68 -2.53
CA ARG A 132 -21.41 -12.78 -3.67
C ARG A 132 -22.45 -11.67 -3.78
N GLN A 133 -23.73 -12.06 -3.86
CA GLN A 133 -24.81 -11.11 -4.17
C GLN A 133 -24.95 -10.09 -3.05
N THR A 134 -24.99 -10.56 -1.80
CA THR A 134 -25.09 -9.70 -0.61
C THR A 134 -23.95 -8.69 -0.55
N LEU A 135 -22.69 -9.13 -0.69
CA LEU A 135 -21.52 -8.24 -0.61
C LEU A 135 -21.43 -7.28 -1.81
N SER A 136 -21.89 -7.71 -2.98
CA SER A 136 -21.97 -6.86 -4.18
C SER A 136 -23.03 -5.76 -4.01
N ASP A 137 -24.21 -6.09 -3.48
CA ASP A 137 -25.31 -5.14 -3.30
C ASP A 137 -25.04 -4.16 -2.16
N GLU A 138 -24.48 -4.63 -1.04
CA GLU A 138 -24.24 -3.81 0.15
C GLU A 138 -23.04 -2.85 -0.03
N TYR A 139 -21.94 -3.35 -0.62
CA TYR A 139 -20.68 -2.62 -0.68
C TYR A 139 -20.23 -2.25 -2.10
N GLY A 140 -20.85 -2.80 -3.14
CA GLY A 140 -20.45 -2.61 -4.53
C GLY A 140 -19.12 -3.30 -4.85
N TRP A 141 -18.82 -4.43 -4.22
CA TRP A 141 -17.58 -5.17 -4.43
C TRP A 141 -17.64 -6.02 -5.70
N ALA A 142 -16.49 -6.14 -6.36
CA ALA A 142 -16.27 -7.09 -7.45
C ALA A 142 -15.52 -8.32 -6.92
N PHE A 143 -15.75 -9.47 -7.55
CA PHE A 143 -15.14 -10.74 -7.16
C PHE A 143 -14.60 -11.51 -8.37
N THR A 144 -13.54 -12.28 -8.15
CA THR A 144 -13.09 -13.35 -9.04
C THR A 144 -13.28 -14.71 -8.35
N GLU A 145 -13.50 -15.75 -9.13
CA GLU A 145 -13.57 -17.12 -8.62
C GLU A 145 -12.17 -17.68 -8.41
N VAL A 146 -12.00 -18.42 -7.32
CA VAL A 146 -10.80 -19.18 -6.96
C VAL A 146 -11.23 -20.58 -6.50
N ALA A 147 -10.29 -21.53 -6.43
CA ALA A 147 -10.61 -22.93 -6.13
C ALA A 147 -11.45 -23.11 -4.85
N ASP A 148 -11.21 -22.29 -3.83
CA ASP A 148 -11.83 -22.41 -2.51
C ASP A 148 -12.96 -21.38 -2.26
N GLY A 149 -13.42 -20.66 -3.29
CA GLY A 149 -14.51 -19.68 -3.17
C GLY A 149 -14.33 -18.43 -4.02
N LEU A 150 -14.59 -17.26 -3.43
CA LEU A 150 -14.50 -15.96 -4.08
C LEU A 150 -13.37 -15.14 -3.50
N ARG A 151 -12.66 -14.39 -4.34
CA ARG A 151 -11.71 -13.40 -3.88
C ARG A 151 -12.15 -12.02 -4.33
N ARG A 152 -12.26 -11.07 -3.39
CA ARG A 152 -12.59 -9.68 -3.70
C ARG A 152 -11.50 -9.13 -4.64
N VAL A 153 -11.92 -8.48 -5.71
CA VAL A 153 -11.02 -7.79 -6.65
C VAL A 153 -11.30 -6.29 -6.66
N VAL A 154 -10.23 -5.53 -6.86
CA VAL A 154 -10.25 -4.08 -6.81
C VAL A 154 -9.57 -3.49 -8.04
N PRO A 155 -9.89 -2.25 -8.42
CA PRO A 155 -9.13 -1.52 -9.43
C PRO A 155 -7.66 -1.40 -9.04
N SER A 156 -6.78 -1.62 -10.01
CA SER A 156 -5.35 -1.35 -9.89
C SER A 156 -4.91 -0.54 -11.12
N PRO A 157 -5.24 0.76 -11.14
CA PRO A 157 -4.93 1.64 -12.26
C PRO A 157 -3.42 1.86 -12.41
N GLU A 158 -2.99 2.29 -13.60
CA GLU A 158 -1.58 2.59 -13.83
C GLU A 158 -1.17 3.90 -13.15
N PRO A 159 -0.03 3.92 -12.42
CA PRO A 159 0.47 5.13 -11.79
C PRO A 159 0.94 6.15 -12.83
N ARG A 160 0.49 7.39 -12.70
CA ARG A 160 0.94 8.50 -13.56
C ARG A 160 2.02 9.34 -12.92
N GLN A 161 1.83 9.71 -11.65
CA GLN A 161 2.74 10.64 -10.98
C GLN A 161 2.72 10.46 -9.47
N ILE A 162 3.90 10.45 -8.84
CA ILE A 162 4.02 10.59 -7.38
C ILE A 162 3.89 12.09 -7.02
N ILE A 163 2.93 12.43 -6.16
CA ILE A 163 2.67 13.82 -5.77
C ILE A 163 3.83 14.39 -4.94
N GLU A 164 4.36 13.61 -4.00
CA GLU A 164 5.44 14.00 -3.10
C GLU A 164 6.84 13.85 -3.74
N LEU A 165 6.95 13.64 -5.06
CA LEU A 165 8.22 13.37 -5.73
C LEU A 165 9.28 14.45 -5.49
N ALA A 166 8.86 15.72 -5.44
CA ALA A 166 9.78 16.83 -5.16
C ALA A 166 10.35 16.77 -3.74
N ALA A 167 9.52 16.44 -2.73
CA ALA A 167 9.95 16.28 -1.36
C ALA A 167 10.87 15.05 -1.19
N ILE A 168 10.52 13.93 -1.83
CA ILE A 168 11.35 12.72 -1.86
C ILE A 168 12.73 13.04 -2.45
N ARG A 169 12.78 13.74 -3.59
CA ARG A 169 14.06 14.15 -4.22
C ARG A 169 14.91 15.00 -3.30
N LEU A 170 14.32 16.01 -2.66
CA LEU A 170 15.00 16.88 -1.70
C LEU A 170 15.62 16.09 -0.55
N LEU A 171 14.85 15.16 0.04
CA LEU A 171 15.33 14.34 1.16
C LEU A 171 16.50 13.45 0.76
N VAL A 172 16.43 12.82 -0.42
CA VAL A 172 17.51 11.97 -0.94
C VAL A 172 18.76 12.80 -1.29
N GLU A 173 18.59 14.01 -1.83
CA GLU A 173 19.70 14.94 -2.09
C GLU A 173 20.40 15.40 -0.81
N HIS A 174 19.67 15.45 0.31
CA HIS A 174 20.19 15.69 1.65
C HIS A 174 20.54 14.38 2.40
N GLU A 175 20.91 13.33 1.67
CA GLU A 175 21.47 12.06 2.17
C GLU A 175 20.56 11.26 3.12
N HIS A 176 19.25 11.56 3.15
CA HIS A 176 18.28 10.74 3.88
C HIS A 176 18.01 9.45 3.11
N ILE A 177 17.90 8.35 3.85
CA ILE A 177 17.24 7.14 3.37
C ILE A 177 15.73 7.42 3.41
N VAL A 178 15.06 7.31 2.27
CA VAL A 178 13.63 7.64 2.17
C VAL A 178 12.83 6.37 1.98
N VAL A 179 11.91 6.09 2.90
CA VAL A 179 10.86 5.08 2.76
C VAL A 179 9.62 5.77 2.19
N CYS A 180 9.09 5.31 1.06
CA CYS A 180 7.95 5.95 0.39
C CYS A 180 7.19 4.97 -0.50
N ALA A 181 6.08 5.41 -1.07
CA ALA A 181 5.22 4.63 -1.96
C ALA A 181 4.87 3.27 -1.36
N GLY A 182 4.51 3.28 -0.07
CA GLY A 182 4.04 2.08 0.62
C GLY A 182 2.77 1.55 -0.02
N GLY A 183 2.72 0.25 -0.28
CA GLY A 183 1.67 -0.35 -1.09
C GLY A 183 1.71 0.03 -2.57
N GLY A 184 2.65 0.85 -3.02
CA GLY A 184 2.62 1.49 -4.34
C GLY A 184 2.15 2.94 -4.29
N GLY A 185 1.69 3.41 -3.13
CA GLY A 185 1.20 4.76 -2.89
C GLY A 185 -0.32 4.86 -2.97
N ILE A 186 -0.86 5.82 -2.22
CA ILE A 186 -2.29 6.06 -2.05
C ILE A 186 -2.85 6.63 -3.37
N PRO A 187 -3.76 5.95 -4.07
CA PRO A 187 -4.25 6.42 -5.35
C PRO A 187 -5.10 7.68 -5.20
N VAL A 188 -4.87 8.68 -6.05
CA VAL A 188 -5.64 9.95 -6.13
C VAL A 188 -5.86 10.35 -7.60
N CYS A 189 -6.89 11.13 -7.89
CA CYS A 189 -7.11 11.71 -9.24
C CYS A 189 -7.08 13.24 -9.16
N SER A 190 -6.76 13.89 -10.28
CA SER A 190 -6.91 15.33 -10.43
C SER A 190 -8.36 15.68 -10.75
N ASP A 191 -8.91 16.72 -10.14
CA ASP A 191 -10.22 17.22 -10.54
C ASP A 191 -10.18 17.83 -11.97
N ARG A 192 -11.35 18.05 -12.58
CA ARG A 192 -11.48 18.68 -13.91
C ARG A 192 -11.04 20.16 -13.95
N ALA A 193 -10.78 20.78 -12.81
CA ALA A 193 -10.40 22.19 -12.67
C ALA A 193 -8.89 22.39 -12.40
N GLY A 194 -8.11 21.31 -12.34
CA GLY A 194 -6.67 21.36 -12.00
C GLY A 194 -6.39 21.52 -10.51
N GLY A 195 -7.42 21.50 -9.67
CA GLY A 195 -7.29 21.32 -8.23
C GLY A 195 -6.92 19.88 -7.90
N ARG A 196 -6.00 19.72 -6.95
CA ARG A 196 -5.73 18.42 -6.35
C ARG A 196 -6.76 18.28 -5.23
N GLU A 197 -7.79 17.46 -5.42
CA GLU A 197 -8.75 17.16 -4.36
C GLU A 197 -8.07 16.29 -3.29
N GLY A 198 -7.31 16.95 -2.42
CA GLY A 198 -6.96 16.45 -1.09
C GLY A 198 -7.84 17.16 -0.07
N GLY A 199 -9.04 16.63 0.18
CA GLY A 199 -9.89 17.06 1.28
C GLY A 199 -11.10 17.93 0.89
N GLY A 200 -12.27 17.30 0.74
CA GLY A 200 -13.57 17.96 0.94
C GLY A 200 -14.56 17.94 -0.24
N GLY A 201 -14.12 17.64 -1.45
CA GLY A 201 -14.99 17.22 -2.56
C GLY A 201 -15.00 15.69 -2.62
N GLY A 202 -16.18 15.07 -2.73
CA GLY A 202 -16.32 13.63 -2.54
C GLY A 202 -15.33 12.83 -3.37
N VAL A 203 -14.47 12.04 -2.70
CA VAL A 203 -13.58 11.07 -3.33
C VAL A 203 -14.39 10.30 -4.37
N ASP A 204 -13.93 10.32 -5.63
CA ASP A 204 -14.56 9.51 -6.67
C ASP A 204 -14.68 8.08 -6.12
N LYS A 205 -15.91 7.54 -6.13
CA LYS A 205 -16.21 6.22 -5.56
C LYS A 205 -15.32 5.12 -6.14
N GLY A 206 -14.77 5.31 -7.35
CA GLY A 206 -13.77 4.43 -7.93
C GLY A 206 -12.45 4.44 -7.15
N ILE A 207 -11.91 5.61 -6.82
CA ILE A 207 -10.60 5.81 -6.19
C ILE A 207 -10.58 5.25 -4.77
N ALA A 208 -11.65 5.49 -4.00
CA ALA A 208 -11.81 4.96 -2.64
C ALA A 208 -11.79 3.40 -2.61
N ARG A 209 -11.94 2.77 -3.77
CA ARG A 209 -11.91 1.31 -3.94
C ARG A 209 -10.61 0.82 -4.58
N ALA A 210 -9.74 1.69 -5.07
CA ALA A 210 -8.49 1.30 -5.72
C ALA A 210 -7.42 0.92 -4.70
N SER A 211 -6.46 0.10 -5.14
CA SER A 211 -5.25 -0.17 -4.39
C SER A 211 -4.10 -0.39 -5.37
N MET A 212 -2.96 0.26 -5.09
CA MET A 212 -1.76 0.13 -5.89
C MET A 212 -0.91 -1.07 -5.46
N SER A 213 0.07 -1.47 -6.27
CA SER A 213 1.06 -2.46 -5.84
C SER A 213 2.44 -2.08 -6.34
N VAL A 214 3.43 -2.25 -5.48
CA VAL A 214 4.85 -2.27 -5.87
C VAL A 214 5.13 -3.58 -6.61
N SER A 215 4.65 -3.70 -7.85
CA SER A 215 4.88 -4.88 -8.70
C SER A 215 4.75 -4.49 -10.17
N LYS A 216 5.87 -4.10 -10.77
CA LYS A 216 6.42 -4.61 -12.04
C LYS A 216 7.90 -4.26 -12.10
#